data_AF-A0AAD1RFP0-F1
#
_entry.id   AF-A0AAD1RFP0-F1
#
_cell.length_a   1.000
_cell.length_b   1.000
_cell.length_c   1.000
_cell.angle_alpha   90.00
_cell.angle_beta   90.00
_cell.angle_gamma   90.00
#
_symmetry.space_group_name_H-M   'P 1'
#
loop_
_entity.id
_entity.type
_entity.pdbx_description
1 polymer ?
#
loop_
_entity_poly.entity_id
_entity_poly.type
_entity_poly.pdbx_seq_one_letter_code
_entity_poly.pdbx_strand_id
1 'polypeptide(L)'
;MLAPTLRELFCSLLPEASPAELLLDRAHRALKAPLPNATQPRDIIIRMHYFHIKEALMRAARDNPLQIEGHQVCFYQDLAPSTLRKRRELRPLTLELARRHIRYTWGHPFKLQVRQNNRVHTLYHISEATAFAERLGLPAIDLTAEQPDRRPAGRLSPRGPTLHPTRAPPPSSPHPQPAT
;
A
#
# COMPACT_ATOMS: atom_id res chain seq x y z
N MET A 1 14.55 -18.92 -3.69
CA MET A 1 15.52 -17.81 -3.67
C MET A 1 14.75 -16.50 -3.76
N LEU A 2 14.78 -15.64 -2.75
CA LEU A 2 13.94 -14.43 -2.67
C LEU A 2 14.63 -13.18 -3.24
N ALA A 3 15.96 -13.07 -3.05
CA ALA A 3 16.73 -11.89 -3.42
C ALA A 3 16.79 -11.60 -4.94
N PRO A 4 16.94 -12.59 -5.84
CA PRO A 4 16.97 -12.32 -7.28
C PRO A 4 15.66 -11.71 -7.80
N THR A 5 14.51 -12.30 -7.45
CA THR A 5 13.19 -11.80 -7.84
C THR A 5 12.92 -10.39 -7.31
N LEU A 6 13.37 -10.09 -6.08
CA LEU A 6 13.26 -8.73 -5.53
C LEU A 6 14.09 -7.72 -6.31
N ARG A 7 15.29 -8.10 -6.77
CA ARG A 7 16.14 -7.23 -7.57
C ARG A 7 15.51 -6.92 -8.92
N GLU A 8 14.98 -7.92 -9.61
CA GLU A 8 14.24 -7.72 -10.87
C GLU A 8 13.07 -6.76 -10.70
N LEU A 9 12.31 -6.92 -9.61
CA LEU A 9 11.22 -6.01 -9.24
C LEU A 9 11.72 -4.57 -8.95
N PHE A 10 12.89 -4.43 -8.33
CA PHE A 10 13.43 -3.12 -8.01
C PHE A 10 14.03 -2.42 -9.23
N CYS A 11 14.63 -3.17 -10.16
CA CYS A 11 15.05 -2.65 -11.45
C CYS A 11 13.87 -2.10 -12.25
N SER A 12 12.71 -2.77 -12.22
CA SER A 12 11.51 -2.27 -12.91
C SER A 12 10.91 -1.01 -12.27
N LEU A 13 11.03 -0.87 -10.94
CA LEU A 13 10.60 0.33 -10.22
C LEU A 13 11.54 1.51 -10.35
N LEU A 14 12.85 1.25 -10.38
CA LEU A 14 13.89 2.27 -10.35
C LEU A 14 14.95 1.96 -11.43
N PRO A 15 14.62 2.18 -12.72
CA PRO A 15 15.50 1.84 -13.84
C PRO A 15 16.83 2.61 -13.84
N GLU A 16 16.84 3.80 -13.23
CA GLU A 16 18.02 4.67 -13.12
C GLU A 16 19.05 4.16 -12.09
N ALA A 17 18.65 3.25 -11.20
CA ALA A 17 19.57 2.69 -10.20
C ALA A 17 20.38 1.54 -10.83
N SER A 18 21.69 1.56 -10.62
CA SER A 18 22.55 0.47 -11.06
C SER A 18 22.30 -0.81 -10.24
N PRO A 19 22.54 -2.01 -10.80
CA PRO A 19 22.44 -3.26 -10.03
C PRO A 19 23.35 -3.31 -8.79
N ALA A 20 24.46 -2.56 -8.82
CA ALA A 20 25.39 -2.40 -7.71
C ALA A 20 24.84 -1.53 -6.57
N GLU A 21 23.81 -0.72 -6.82
CA GLU A 21 23.12 0.07 -5.79
C GLU A 21 21.91 -0.68 -5.20
N LEU A 22 21.36 -1.64 -5.92
CA LEU A 22 20.27 -2.52 -5.45
C LEU A 22 20.79 -3.67 -4.58
N LEU A 23 21.63 -3.35 -3.59
CA LEU A 23 22.15 -4.29 -2.59
C LEU A 23 21.16 -4.48 -1.43
N LEU A 24 20.96 -5.73 -1.04
CA LEU A 24 20.14 -6.14 0.09
C LEU A 24 21.04 -6.73 1.17
N ASP A 25 21.03 -6.15 2.37
CA ASP A 25 21.68 -6.75 3.54
C ASP A 25 20.91 -8.00 3.99
N ARG A 26 19.58 -7.96 3.85
CA ARG A 26 18.68 -9.01 4.31
C ARG A 26 17.38 -9.01 3.52
N ALA A 27 16.86 -10.19 3.19
CA ALA A 27 15.52 -10.37 2.65
C ALA A 27 14.94 -11.71 3.12
N HIS A 28 13.81 -11.68 3.82
CA HIS A 28 13.13 -12.90 4.27
C HIS A 28 11.64 -12.68 4.44
N ARG A 29 10.87 -13.78 4.53
CA ARG A 29 9.45 -13.70 4.88
C ARG A 29 9.28 -13.40 6.37
N ALA A 30 8.22 -12.69 6.71
CA ALA A 30 7.84 -12.43 8.09
C ALA A 30 7.66 -13.75 8.86
N LEU A 31 8.18 -13.77 10.09
CA LEU A 31 8.21 -14.99 10.92
C LEU A 31 6.85 -15.33 11.54
N LYS A 32 5.85 -14.47 11.39
CA LYS A 32 4.51 -14.68 11.96
C LYS A 32 3.89 -15.96 11.39
N ALA A 33 3.33 -16.78 12.29
CA ALA A 33 2.54 -17.93 11.90
C ALA A 33 1.36 -17.46 11.00
N PRO A 34 1.08 -18.16 9.88
CA PRO A 34 -0.11 -17.87 9.09
C PRO A 34 -1.33 -17.99 9.99
N LEU A 35 -2.32 -17.12 9.79
CA LEU A 35 -3.61 -17.36 10.42
C LEU A 35 -4.18 -18.70 9.87
N PRO A 36 -4.98 -19.43 10.65
CA PRO A 36 -5.73 -20.57 10.12
C PRO A 36 -6.51 -20.10 8.89
N ASN A 37 -6.33 -20.78 7.75
CA ASN A 37 -6.97 -20.46 6.46
C ASN A 37 -6.52 -19.14 5.79
N ALA A 38 -5.36 -18.59 6.14
CA ALA A 38 -4.81 -17.45 5.41
C ALA A 38 -4.39 -17.84 3.99
N THR A 39 -5.13 -17.36 2.99
CA THR A 39 -4.75 -17.43 1.56
C THR A 39 -3.74 -16.36 1.16
N GLN A 40 -3.57 -15.33 2.00
CA GLN A 40 -2.66 -14.22 1.71
C GLN A 40 -1.19 -14.64 1.92
N PRO A 41 -0.30 -14.34 0.97
CA PRO A 41 1.14 -14.55 1.14
C PRO A 41 1.68 -13.81 2.37
N ARG A 42 2.72 -14.36 3.01
CA ARG A 42 3.42 -13.66 4.09
C ARG A 42 4.18 -12.45 3.54
N ASP A 43 4.13 -11.36 4.29
CA ASP A 43 4.93 -10.17 4.04
C ASP A 43 6.42 -10.51 3.93
N ILE A 44 7.14 -9.73 3.13
CA ILE A 44 8.59 -9.84 2.96
C ILE A 44 9.24 -8.66 3.67
N ILE A 45 10.15 -8.94 4.60
CA ILE A 45 10.96 -7.96 5.30
C ILE A 45 12.29 -7.84 4.60
N ILE A 46 12.64 -6.61 4.24
CA ILE A 46 13.83 -6.29 3.45
C ILE A 46 14.62 -5.21 4.17
N ARG A 47 15.92 -5.43 4.31
CA ARG A 47 16.89 -4.41 4.71
C ARG A 47 17.72 -4.05 3.49
N MET A 48 17.45 -2.87 2.94
CA MET A 48 18.28 -2.28 1.89
C MET A 48 19.62 -1.85 2.49
N HIS A 49 20.71 -2.09 1.75
CA HIS A 49 22.04 -1.64 2.15
C HIS A 49 22.13 -0.10 2.18
N TYR A 50 21.65 0.55 1.11
CA TYR A 50 21.67 2.00 0.98
C TYR A 50 20.31 2.64 1.31
N PHE A 51 20.32 3.57 2.27
CA PHE A 51 19.11 4.27 2.71
C PHE A 51 18.47 5.12 1.60
N HIS A 52 19.26 5.79 0.77
CA HIS A 52 18.75 6.65 -0.30
C HIS A 52 18.02 5.84 -1.39
N ILE A 53 18.52 4.64 -1.73
CA ILE A 53 17.85 3.69 -2.64
C ILE A 53 16.53 3.22 -2.05
N LYS A 54 16.51 2.85 -0.76
CA LYS A 54 15.28 2.50 -0.05
C LYS A 54 14.23 3.62 -0.16
N GLU A 55 14.62 4.87 0.06
CA GLU A 55 13.71 6.02 -0.04
C GLU A 55 13.25 6.29 -1.49
N ALA A 56 14.14 6.11 -2.47
CA ALA A 56 13.80 6.23 -3.88
C ALA A 56 12.77 5.17 -4.32
N LEU A 57 12.98 3.90 -3.95
CA LEU A 57 12.04 2.80 -4.18
C LEU A 57 10.69 3.06 -3.52
N MET A 58 10.68 3.53 -2.26
CA MET A 58 9.44 3.87 -1.55
C MET A 58 8.68 5.06 -2.18
N ARG A 59 9.36 5.96 -2.89
CA ARG A 59 8.72 7.02 -3.69
C ARG A 59 8.18 6.43 -4.99
N ALA A 60 9.02 5.75 -5.76
CA ALA A 60 8.65 5.13 -7.02
C ALA A 60 7.44 4.18 -6.89
N ALA A 61 7.39 3.35 -5.85
CA ALA A 61 6.28 2.42 -5.61
C ALA A 61 4.96 3.10 -5.20
N ARG A 62 5.01 4.34 -4.68
CA ARG A 62 3.79 5.13 -4.40
C ARG A 62 3.21 5.75 -5.66
N ASP A 63 4.09 6.20 -6.55
CA ASP A 63 3.71 6.86 -7.80
C ASP A 63 3.33 5.83 -8.87
N ASN A 64 3.97 4.66 -8.86
CA ASN A 64 3.77 3.56 -9.80
C ASN A 64 3.40 2.26 -9.06
N PRO A 65 2.09 2.00 -8.83
CA PRO A 65 1.64 0.75 -8.22
C PRO A 65 2.01 -0.46 -9.07
N LEU A 66 2.74 -1.40 -8.49
CA LEU A 66 3.15 -2.64 -9.16
C LEU A 66 2.10 -3.73 -9.05
N GLN A 67 2.08 -4.61 -10.05
CA GLN A 67 1.33 -5.86 -10.00
C GLN A 67 2.22 -7.05 -10.35
N ILE A 68 2.07 -8.14 -9.62
CA ILE A 68 2.67 -9.44 -9.92
C ILE A 68 1.51 -10.42 -10.08
N GLU A 69 1.40 -11.06 -11.24
CA GLU A 69 0.31 -12.02 -11.53
C GLU A 69 -1.10 -11.44 -11.29
N GLY A 70 -1.30 -10.15 -11.59
CA GLY A 70 -2.56 -9.44 -11.33
C GLY A 70 -2.80 -9.04 -9.87
N HIS A 71 -1.86 -9.33 -8.97
CA HIS A 71 -1.93 -8.92 -7.57
C HIS A 71 -1.10 -7.66 -7.32
N GLN A 72 -1.74 -6.63 -6.74
CA GLN A 72 -1.05 -5.40 -6.37
C GLN A 72 -0.02 -5.65 -5.26
N VAL A 73 1.21 -5.22 -5.49
CA VAL A 73 2.28 -5.26 -4.49
C VAL A 73 2.34 -3.91 -3.78
N CYS A 74 2.26 -3.95 -2.46
CA CYS A 74 2.31 -2.75 -1.62
C CYS A 74 3.63 -2.68 -0.85
N PHE A 75 4.21 -1.48 -0.80
CA PHE A 75 5.45 -1.19 -0.08
C PHE A 75 5.14 -0.36 1.16
N TYR A 76 5.64 -0.81 2.30
CA TYR A 76 5.44 -0.13 3.59
C TYR A 76 6.78 0.07 4.30
N GLN A 77 6.89 1.14 5.08
CA GLN A 77 8.01 1.30 5.99
C GLN A 77 7.85 0.35 7.18
N ASP A 78 8.95 -0.30 7.58
CA ASP A 78 9.00 -1.07 8.82
C ASP A 78 9.08 -0.11 10.01
N LEU A 79 7.96 0.06 10.71
CA LEU A 79 7.82 1.00 11.81
C LEU A 79 7.58 0.26 13.11
N ALA A 80 8.18 0.77 14.18
CA ALA A 80 7.97 0.24 15.51
C ALA A 80 6.46 0.22 15.88
N PRO A 81 5.98 -0.82 16.60
CA PRO A 81 4.58 -0.91 17.02
C PRO A 81 4.08 0.32 17.78
N SER A 82 4.94 0.94 18.59
CA SER A 82 4.66 2.17 19.32
C SER A 82 4.38 3.35 18.39
N THR A 83 5.15 3.50 17.31
CA THR A 83 4.90 4.49 16.27
C THR A 83 3.59 4.23 15.54
N LEU A 84 3.32 2.97 15.16
CA LEU A 84 2.07 2.60 14.50
C LEU A 84 0.85 2.83 15.39
N ARG A 85 0.97 2.64 16.71
CA ARG A 85 -0.07 2.97 17.68
C ARG A 85 -0.36 4.48 17.67
N LYS A 86 0.66 5.32 17.81
CA LYS A 86 0.48 6.79 17.79
C LYS A 86 -0.14 7.30 16.48
N ARG A 87 0.24 6.72 15.34
CA ARG A 87 -0.38 7.06 14.04
C ARG A 87 -1.85 6.64 13.96
N ARG A 88 -2.23 5.52 14.58
CA ARG A 88 -3.63 5.08 14.68
C ARG A 88 -4.47 6.01 15.55
N GLU A 89 -3.90 6.49 16.66
CA GLU A 89 -4.57 7.46 17.56
C GLU A 89 -4.88 8.79 16.83
N LEU A 90 -4.07 9.19 15.85
CA LEU A 90 -4.34 10.35 14.98
C LEU A 90 -5.19 10.05 13.74
N ARG A 91 -5.72 8.82 13.59
CA ARG A 91 -6.51 8.45 12.42
C ARG A 91 -7.72 9.36 12.20
N PRO A 92 -8.54 9.70 13.23
CA PRO A 92 -9.65 10.63 13.07
C PRO A 92 -9.21 11.98 12.46
N LEU A 93 -8.08 12.53 12.91
CA LEU A 93 -7.50 13.74 12.36
C LEU A 93 -7.05 13.57 10.91
N THR A 94 -6.31 12.50 10.59
CA THR A 94 -5.86 12.27 9.21
C THR A 94 -6.99 12.00 8.22
N LEU A 95 -8.09 11.39 8.66
CA LEU A 95 -9.29 11.21 7.85
C LEU A 95 -9.95 12.55 7.52
N GLU A 96 -10.06 13.45 8.50
CA GLU A 96 -10.63 14.78 8.28
C GLU A 96 -9.74 15.65 7.37
N LEU A 97 -8.41 15.56 7.54
CA LEU A 97 -7.45 16.20 6.63
C LEU A 97 -7.63 15.69 5.19
N ALA A 98 -7.75 14.37 5.01
CA ALA A 98 -7.96 13.76 3.70
C ALA A 98 -9.30 14.17 3.07
N ARG A 99 -10.39 14.19 3.86
CA ARG A 99 -11.74 14.61 3.42
C ARG A 99 -11.76 16.04 2.88
N ARG A 100 -10.91 16.91 3.43
CA ARG A 100 -10.76 18.31 3.00
C ARG A 100 -9.64 18.53 1.99
N HIS A 101 -9.04 17.47 1.46
CA HIS A 101 -7.91 17.53 0.54
C HIS A 101 -6.70 18.30 1.08
N ILE A 102 -6.54 18.37 2.40
CA ILE A 102 -5.38 19.00 3.04
C ILE A 102 -4.22 18.00 3.03
N ARG A 103 -3.12 18.39 2.39
CA ARG A 103 -1.94 17.53 2.28
C ARG A 103 -1.23 17.42 3.62
N TYR A 104 -0.98 16.18 4.04
CA TYR A 104 -0.18 15.88 5.22
C TYR A 104 0.90 14.84 4.92
N THR A 105 1.95 14.85 5.72
CA THR A 105 3.07 13.90 5.66
C THR A 105 3.47 13.44 7.05
N TRP A 106 3.82 12.16 7.18
CA TRP A 106 4.39 11.62 8.39
C TRP A 106 5.90 11.83 8.41
N GLY A 107 6.42 12.46 9.46
CA GLY A 107 7.85 12.50 9.73
C GLY A 107 8.29 11.37 10.65
N HIS A 108 9.54 10.94 10.49
CA HIS A 108 10.17 9.95 11.36
C HIS A 108 10.61 10.58 12.70
N PRO A 109 10.55 9.84 13.83
CA PRO A 109 9.84 8.57 14.01
C PRO A 109 8.32 8.79 14.13
N PHE A 110 7.91 9.91 14.72
CA PHE A 110 6.52 10.34 14.81
C PHE A 110 6.42 11.87 14.85
N LYS A 111 5.86 12.44 13.78
CA LYS A 111 5.31 13.80 13.72
C LYS A 111 4.36 13.89 12.54
N LEU A 112 3.26 14.62 12.67
CA LEU A 112 2.33 14.87 11.58
C LEU A 112 2.57 16.28 11.06
N GLN A 113 2.95 16.41 9.79
CA GLN A 113 3.18 17.70 9.14
C GLN A 113 2.02 17.96 8.18
N VAL A 114 1.39 19.12 8.29
CA VAL A 114 0.26 19.53 7.47
C VAL A 114 0.63 20.81 6.73
N ARG A 115 0.43 20.83 5.41
CA ARG A 115 0.65 22.01 4.58
C ARG A 115 -0.66 22.73 4.34
N GLN A 116 -0.80 23.94 4.87
CA GLN A 116 -1.98 24.80 4.69
C GLN A 116 -1.51 26.26 4.56
N ASN A 117 -2.09 27.03 3.63
CA ASN A 117 -1.83 28.47 3.47
C ASN A 117 -0.32 28.84 3.39
N ASN A 118 0.45 28.10 2.59
CA ASN A 118 1.91 28.26 2.46
C ASN A 118 2.71 28.10 3.77
N ARG A 119 2.10 27.56 4.83
CA ARG A 119 2.74 27.25 6.11
C ARG A 119 2.72 25.75 6.38
N VAL A 120 3.75 25.28 7.09
CA VAL A 120 3.85 23.90 7.56
C VAL A 120 3.53 23.88 9.04
N HIS A 121 2.42 23.26 9.40
CA HIS A 121 2.03 23.01 10.77
C HIS A 121 2.53 21.62 11.18
N THR A 122 3.23 21.49 12.30
CA THR A 122 3.74 20.21 12.78
C THR A 122 3.13 19.88 14.14
N LEU A 123 2.66 18.64 14.28
CA LEU A 123 2.19 18.06 15.53
C LEU A 123 3.18 16.98 15.98
N TYR A 124 3.64 17.08 17.22
CA TYR A 124 4.59 16.13 17.82
C TYR A 124 3.92 15.18 18.80
N HIS A 125 2.83 15.63 19.43
CA HIS A 125 2.12 14.87 20.45
C HIS A 125 0.62 14.83 20.18
N ILE A 126 -0.02 13.74 20.57
CA ILE A 126 -1.47 13.55 20.36
C ILE A 126 -2.28 14.51 21.22
N SER A 127 -1.77 14.89 22.40
CA SER A 127 -2.38 15.91 23.27
C SER A 127 -2.57 17.26 22.56
N GLU A 128 -1.74 17.55 21.54
CA GLU A 128 -1.83 18.78 20.76
C GLU A 128 -2.88 18.70 19.64
N ALA A 129 -3.45 17.52 19.37
CA ALA A 129 -4.29 17.28 18.20
C ALA A 129 -5.55 18.13 18.16
N THR A 130 -6.21 18.36 19.31
CA THR A 130 -7.39 19.22 19.40
C THR A 130 -7.04 20.67 19.08
N ALA A 131 -6.04 21.24 19.77
CA ALA A 131 -5.57 22.60 19.52
C ALA A 131 -5.02 22.78 18.09
N PHE A 132 -4.44 21.72 17.53
CA PHE A 132 -3.95 21.69 16.15
C PHE A 132 -5.12 21.67 15.14
N ALA A 133 -6.17 20.91 15.41
CA ALA A 133 -7.38 20.87 14.60
C ALA A 133 -8.09 22.23 14.56
N GLU A 134 -8.24 22.87 15.73
CA GLU A 134 -8.80 24.21 15.86
C GLU A 134 -8.00 25.24 15.05
N ARG A 135 -6.66 25.20 15.15
CA ARG A 135 -5.76 26.09 14.40
C ARG A 135 -5.89 25.93 12.88
N LEU A 136 -6.26 24.74 12.41
CA LEU A 136 -6.49 24.42 11.00
C LEU A 136 -7.93 24.71 10.54
N GLY A 137 -8.82 25.16 11.44
CA GLY A 137 -10.25 25.37 11.15
C GLY A 137 -11.01 24.05 10.94
N LEU A 138 -10.59 22.98 11.60
CA LEU A 138 -11.23 21.67 11.55
C LEU A 138 -12.29 21.55 12.68
N PRO A 139 -13.35 20.75 12.46
CA PRO A 139 -14.36 20.48 13.47
C PRO A 139 -13.73 19.71 14.63
N ALA A 140 -14.43 19.69 15.77
CA ALA A 140 -14.03 18.88 16.92
C ALA A 140 -13.79 17.43 16.49
N ILE A 141 -12.59 16.92 16.76
CA ILE A 141 -12.15 15.58 16.37
C ILE A 141 -12.26 14.70 17.58
N ASP A 142 -13.08 13.65 17.49
CA ASP A 142 -13.10 12.62 18.51
C ASP A 142 -11.89 11.70 18.33
N LEU A 143 -10.94 11.78 19.28
CA LEU A 143 -9.71 10.98 19.33
C LEU A 143 -9.87 9.73 20.22
N THR A 144 -11.00 9.58 20.90
CA THR A 144 -11.24 8.51 21.90
C THR A 144 -11.82 7.25 21.28
N ALA A 145 -12.36 7.33 20.06
CA ALA A 145 -12.89 6.17 19.36
C ALA A 145 -11.77 5.15 19.03
N GLU A 146 -11.66 4.08 19.82
CA GLU A 146 -10.87 2.91 19.45
C GLU A 146 -11.41 2.34 18.14
N GLN A 147 -10.62 2.44 17.08
CA GLN A 147 -10.97 1.84 15.80
C GLN A 147 -10.39 0.42 15.71
N PRO A 148 -11.21 -0.58 15.33
CA PRO A 148 -10.74 -1.96 15.20
C PRO A 148 -9.60 -2.04 14.19
N ASP A 149 -8.71 -3.03 14.40
CA ASP A 149 -7.58 -3.35 13.52
C ASP A 149 -8.07 -3.84 12.15
N ARG A 150 -8.61 -2.93 11.34
CA ARG A 150 -8.86 -3.18 9.93
C ARG A 150 -7.51 -3.09 9.24
N ARG A 151 -6.81 -4.22 9.14
CA ARG A 151 -5.88 -4.43 8.02
C ARG A 151 -6.64 -4.01 6.76
N PRO A 152 -6.04 -3.25 5.85
CA PRO A 152 -6.68 -3.06 4.55
C PRO A 152 -6.86 -4.46 3.97
N ALA A 153 -8.10 -4.97 4.01
CA ALA A 153 -8.47 -6.10 3.18
C ALA A 153 -8.04 -5.66 1.79
N GLY A 154 -7.10 -6.40 1.19
CA GLY A 154 -6.65 -6.15 -0.17
C GLY A 154 -7.88 -5.83 -0.97
N ARG A 155 -7.96 -4.58 -1.45
CA ARG A 155 -9.15 -4.01 -2.08
C ARG A 155 -9.63 -5.07 -3.06
N LEU A 156 -10.73 -5.75 -2.74
CA LEU A 156 -11.30 -6.73 -3.64
C LEU A 156 -11.55 -5.95 -4.92
N SER A 157 -10.77 -6.22 -5.96
CA SER A 157 -11.03 -5.69 -7.29
C SER A 157 -12.51 -5.98 -7.58
N PRO A 158 -13.27 -5.02 -8.13
CA PRO A 158 -14.59 -5.35 -8.65
C PRO A 158 -14.36 -6.52 -9.61
N ARG A 159 -15.04 -7.65 -9.36
CA ARG A 159 -15.08 -8.75 -10.31
C ARG A 159 -15.56 -8.15 -11.63
N GLY A 160 -14.66 -8.03 -12.60
CA GLY A 160 -15.05 -7.77 -13.97
C GLY A 160 -16.02 -8.87 -14.41
N PRO A 161 -16.95 -8.59 -15.33
CA PRO A 161 -17.88 -9.60 -15.81
C PRO A 161 -17.08 -10.80 -16.34
N THR A 162 -17.41 -11.99 -15.83
CA THR A 162 -16.90 -13.26 -16.34
C THR A 162 -17.22 -13.31 -17.83
N LEU A 163 -16.23 -13.06 -18.69
CA LEU A 163 -16.33 -13.43 -20.09
C LEU A 163 -16.32 -14.95 -20.13
N HIS A 164 -17.51 -15.54 -20.21
CA HIS A 164 -17.63 -16.93 -20.65
C HIS A 164 -16.94 -17.03 -22.02
N PRO A 165 -16.06 -18.01 -22.24
CA PRO A 165 -15.60 -18.27 -23.59
C PRO A 165 -16.84 -18.63 -24.42
N THR A 166 -17.16 -17.78 -25.40
CA THR A 166 -18.12 -18.09 -26.46
C THR A 166 -17.68 -19.41 -27.08
N ARG A 167 -18.41 -20.47 -26.76
CA ARG A 167 -18.27 -21.77 -27.41
C ARG A 167 -18.53 -21.55 -28.90
N ALA A 168 -17.51 -21.80 -29.72
CA ALA A 168 -17.65 -21.78 -31.16
C ALA A 168 -18.85 -22.67 -31.58
N PRO A 169 -19.70 -22.21 -32.51
CA PRO A 169 -20.78 -23.05 -33.01
C PRO A 169 -20.18 -24.29 -33.71
N PRO A 170 -20.80 -25.47 -33.55
CA PRO A 170 -20.33 -26.69 -34.19
C PRO A 170 -20.44 -26.57 -35.72
N PRO A 171 -19.56 -27.22 -36.49
CA PRO A 171 -19.65 -27.25 -37.94
C PRO A 171 -20.95 -27.93 -38.38
N SER A 172 -21.67 -27.26 -39.27
CA SER A 172 -22.89 -27.74 -39.90
C SER A 172 -22.66 -29.05 -40.66
N SER A 173 -23.34 -30.12 -40.24
CA SER A 173 -23.38 -31.39 -40.97
C SER A 173 -24.25 -31.27 -42.25
N PRO A 174 -23.92 -31.97 -43.34
CA PRO A 174 -24.60 -31.82 -44.61
C PRO A 174 -25.99 -32.46 -44.61
N HIS A 175 -26.93 -31.77 -45.26
CA HIS A 175 -28.30 -32.23 -45.47
C HIS A 175 -28.32 -33.38 -46.51
N PRO A 176 -29.07 -34.48 -46.29
CA PRO A 176 -29.20 -35.55 -47.27
C PRO A 176 -30.13 -35.12 -48.42
N GLN A 177 -29.73 -35.43 -49.65
CA GLN A 177 -30.59 -35.26 -50.83
C GLN A 177 -31.78 -36.25 -50.77
N PRO A 178 -32.99 -35.84 -51.19
CA PRO A 178 -34.10 -36.77 -51.34
C PRO A 178 -33.88 -37.68 -52.55
N ALA A 179 -34.14 -38.96 -52.34
CA ALA A 179 -34.21 -39.95 -53.41
C ALA A 179 -35.56 -39.86 -54.13
N THR A 180 -35.50 -40.02 -55.45
CA THR A 180 -36.57 -40.18 -56.46
C THR A 180 -37.21 -38.90 -56.99
#